data_AF-A0A1F4XFG1-F1
#
_entry.id   AF-A0A1F4XFG1-F1
#
_cell.length_a   1.000
_cell.length_b   1.000
_cell.length_c   1.000
_cell.angle_alpha   90.00
_cell.angle_beta   90.00
_cell.angle_gamma   90.00
#
_symmetry.space_group_name_H-M   'P 1'
#
loop_
_entity.id
_entity.type
_entity.pdbx_description
1 polymer ?
#
loop_
_entity_poly.entity_id
_entity_poly.type
_entity_poly.pdbx_seq_one_letter_code
_entity_poly.pdbx_strand_id
1 'polypeptide(L)'
;MRDKQFILNSIKMDLLRLVTAVGNIQNPIPHKSVQEFLTHAIQDFDKTELTEKELALKNQLQKLDSSLPNLGDPSSRLRWAEDALTIRCRL
;
A
#
# COMPACT_ATOMS: atom_id res chain seq x y z
N MET A 1 13.45 20.32 -3.61
CA MET A 1 13.35 18.89 -3.22
C MET A 1 12.44 18.81 -2.01
N ARG A 2 11.41 17.96 -2.03
CA ARG A 2 10.60 17.69 -0.82
C ARG A 2 11.43 16.83 0.13
N ASP A 3 11.25 17.03 1.43
CA ASP A 3 11.89 16.21 2.46
C ASP A 3 11.53 14.73 2.25
N LYS A 4 12.52 13.85 2.26
CA LYS A 4 12.33 12.40 2.14
C LYS A 4 11.39 11.89 3.24
N GLN A 5 11.51 12.40 4.46
CA GLN A 5 10.63 12.01 5.57
C GLN A 5 9.16 12.36 5.29
N PHE A 6 8.92 13.51 4.67
CA PHE A 6 7.57 13.90 4.26
C PHE A 6 6.98 12.93 3.23
N ILE A 7 7.77 12.51 2.24
CA ILE A 7 7.36 11.53 1.23
C ILE A 7 7.06 10.18 1.88
N LEU A 8 7.93 9.68 2.76
CA LEU A 8 7.69 8.41 3.45
C LEU A 8 6.43 8.47 4.33
N ASN A 9 6.18 9.60 4.99
CA ASN A 9 4.95 9.79 5.76
C ASN A 9 3.70 9.81 4.88
N SER A 10 3.78 10.41 3.68
CA SER A 10 2.70 10.37 2.68
C SER A 10 2.36 8.92 2.29
N ILE A 11 3.37 8.13 1.94
CA ILE A 11 3.23 6.70 1.62
C ILE A 11 2.58 5.96 2.80
N LYS A 12 3.07 6.17 4.03
CA LYS A 12 2.51 5.52 5.24
C LYS A 12 1.03 5.84 5.46
N MET A 13 0.59 7.05 5.09
CA MET A 13 -0.82 7.44 5.22
C MET A 13 -1.69 6.76 4.16
N ASP A 14 -1.24 6.67 2.92
CA ASP A 14 -1.98 5.96 1.87
C ASP A 14 -2.07 4.46 2.15
N LEU A 15 -0.98 3.85 2.64
CA LEU A 15 -1.02 2.45 3.10
C LEU A 15 -1.98 2.24 4.28
N LEU A 16 -2.09 3.20 5.21
CA LEU A 16 -3.07 3.10 6.30
C LEU A 16 -4.51 3.17 5.76
N ARG A 17 -4.79 4.08 4.81
CA ARG A 17 -6.11 4.20 4.17
C ARG A 17 -6.49 2.91 3.44
N LEU A 18 -5.53 2.31 2.74
CA LEU A 18 -5.66 1.00 2.12
C LEU A 18 -6.06 -0.08 3.11
N VAL A 19 -5.31 -0.21 4.21
CA VAL A 19 -5.57 -1.20 5.25
C VAL A 19 -6.95 -0.99 5.86
N THR A 20 -7.38 0.24 6.11
CA THR A 20 -8.71 0.52 6.64
C THR A 20 -9.83 0.15 5.66
N ALA A 21 -9.65 0.46 4.37
CA ALA A 21 -10.63 0.16 3.33
C ALA A 21 -10.75 -1.35 3.04
N VAL A 22 -9.61 -2.05 3.01
CA VAL A 22 -9.55 -3.49 2.71
C VAL A 22 -9.76 -4.33 3.97
N GLY A 23 -9.36 -3.88 5.16
CA GLY A 23 -9.48 -4.66 6.39
C GLY A 23 -10.91 -4.87 6.88
N ASN A 24 -11.87 -4.03 6.46
CA ASN A 24 -13.27 -4.21 6.82
C ASN A 24 -13.96 -5.23 5.90
N ILE A 25 -13.86 -6.52 6.26
CA ILE A 25 -14.42 -7.64 5.48
C ILE A 25 -15.95 -7.64 5.36
N GLN A 26 -16.67 -6.88 6.20
CA GLN A 26 -18.14 -6.81 6.13
C GLN A 26 -18.64 -5.97 4.95
N ASN A 27 -17.81 -5.06 4.46
CA ASN A 27 -18.14 -4.17 3.35
C ASN A 27 -17.44 -4.61 2.07
N PRO A 28 -18.04 -4.41 0.88
CA PRO A 28 -17.33 -4.63 -0.39
C PRO A 28 -16.08 -3.75 -0.47
N ILE A 29 -15.05 -4.24 -1.17
CA ILE A 29 -13.81 -3.47 -1.37
C ILE A 29 -14.14 -2.24 -2.24
N PRO A 30 -13.82 -1.01 -1.79
CA PRO A 30 -13.95 0.18 -2.63
C PRO A 30 -12.77 0.24 -3.61
N HIS A 31 -12.80 -0.64 -4.63
CA HIS A 31 -11.68 -0.89 -5.55
C HIS A 31 -11.07 0.37 -6.14
N LYS A 32 -11.89 1.35 -6.52
CA LYS A 32 -11.41 2.62 -7.09
C LYS A 32 -10.50 3.37 -6.10
N SER A 33 -10.96 3.60 -4.88
CA SER A 33 -10.19 4.32 -3.87
C SER A 33 -8.95 3.55 -3.43
N VAL A 34 -9.07 2.23 -3.30
CA VAL A 34 -7.95 1.33 -2.97
C VAL A 34 -6.88 1.41 -4.05
N GLN A 35 -7.26 1.35 -5.33
CA GLN A 35 -6.34 1.50 -6.46
C GLN A 35 -5.68 2.88 -6.48
N GLU A 36 -6.44 3.95 -6.22
CA GLU A 36 -5.91 5.32 -6.14
C GLU A 36 -4.83 5.45 -5.06
N PHE A 37 -5.11 4.99 -3.83
CA PHE A 37 -4.14 5.01 -2.73
C PHE A 37 -2.89 4.18 -3.03
N LEU A 38 -3.06 3.00 -3.64
CA LEU A 38 -1.93 2.14 -3.99
C LEU A 38 -1.05 2.76 -5.07
N THR A 39 -1.67 3.32 -6.10
CA THR A 39 -1.00 4.03 -7.19
C THR A 39 -0.23 5.24 -6.66
N HIS A 40 -0.85 6.04 -5.80
CA HIS A 40 -0.21 7.19 -5.17
C HIS A 40 1.00 6.77 -4.34
N ALA A 41 0.85 5.75 -3.50
CA ALA A 41 1.94 5.24 -2.67
C ALA A 41 3.13 4.74 -3.52
N ILE A 42 2.88 3.99 -4.61
CA ILE A 42 3.94 3.52 -5.52
C ILE A 42 4.64 4.69 -6.22
N GLN A 43 3.87 5.68 -6.70
CA GLN A 43 4.43 6.86 -7.37
C GLN A 43 5.19 7.77 -6.40
N ASP A 44 4.81 7.82 -5.14
CA ASP A 44 5.52 8.61 -4.12
C ASP A 44 6.94 8.07 -3.87
N PHE A 45 7.17 6.76 -3.97
CA PHE A 45 8.53 6.20 -3.93
C PHE A 45 9.43 6.78 -5.03
N ASP A 46 8.90 7.13 -6.20
CA ASP A 46 9.68 7.71 -7.31
C ASP A 46 10.02 9.19 -7.13
N LYS A 47 9.52 9.82 -6.04
CA LYS A 47 9.77 11.24 -5.73
C LYS A 47 11.02 11.47 -4.87
N THR A 48 11.73 10.40 -4.48
CA THR A 48 12.92 10.47 -3.62
C THR A 48 13.93 9.37 -3.98
N GLU A 49 15.17 9.53 -3.54
CA GLU A 49 16.18 8.47 -3.66
C GLU A 49 15.88 7.34 -2.68
N LEU A 50 15.82 6.11 -3.21
CA LEU A 50 15.49 4.92 -2.45
C LEU A 50 16.74 4.18 -2.00
N THR A 51 16.74 3.77 -0.74
CA THR A 51 17.62 2.72 -0.24
C THR A 51 17.20 1.36 -0.81
N GLU A 52 18.10 0.37 -0.76
CA GLU A 52 17.78 -1.00 -1.19
C GLU A 52 16.54 -1.57 -0.46
N LYS A 53 16.40 -1.25 0.83
CA LYS A 53 15.24 -1.64 1.64
C LYS A 53 13.96 -0.99 1.11
N GLU A 54 13.96 0.32 0.85
CA GLU A 54 12.77 1.03 0.35
C GLU A 54 12.40 0.56 -1.07
N LEU A 55 13.38 0.28 -1.92
CA LEU A 55 13.16 -0.30 -3.23
C LEU A 55 12.52 -1.70 -3.11
N ALA A 56 12.99 -2.54 -2.19
CA ALA A 56 12.38 -3.84 -1.93
C ALA A 56 10.92 -3.71 -1.44
N LEU A 57 10.62 -2.72 -0.60
CA LEU A 57 9.26 -2.41 -0.15
C LEU A 57 8.37 -1.92 -1.30
N LYS A 58 8.89 -1.05 -2.18
CA LYS A 58 8.18 -0.65 -3.41
C LYS A 58 7.82 -1.85 -4.27
N ASN A 59 8.77 -2.77 -4.49
CA ASN A 59 8.54 -3.97 -5.29
C ASN A 59 7.51 -4.91 -4.64
N GLN A 60 7.48 -5.00 -3.30
CA GLN A 60 6.41 -5.74 -2.59
C GLN A 60 5.05 -5.08 -2.79
N LEU A 61 4.98 -3.75 -2.75
CA LEU A 61 3.75 -3.01 -2.96
C LEU A 61 3.20 -3.18 -4.39
N GLN A 62 4.08 -3.22 -5.38
CA GLN A 62 3.70 -3.52 -6.77
C GLN A 62 3.16 -4.96 -6.94
N LYS A 63 3.67 -5.92 -6.17
CA LYS A 63 3.09 -7.28 -6.15
C LYS A 63 1.68 -7.27 -5.57
N LEU A 64 1.43 -6.49 -4.51
CA LEU A 64 0.09 -6.34 -3.93
C LEU A 64 -0.91 -5.73 -4.92
N ASP A 65 -0.47 -4.80 -5.76
CA ASP A 65 -1.29 -4.22 -6.84
C ASP A 65 -1.80 -5.29 -7.81
N SER A 66 -0.90 -6.17 -8.26
CA SER A 66 -1.27 -7.26 -9.17
C SER A 66 -2.28 -8.26 -8.60
N SER A 67 -2.32 -8.42 -7.26
CA SER A 67 -3.25 -9.35 -6.60
C SER A 67 -4.58 -8.71 -6.20
N LEU A 68 -4.72 -7.38 -6.26
CA LEU A 68 -5.91 -6.67 -5.81
C LEU A 68 -7.22 -7.13 -6.48
N PRO A 69 -7.26 -7.42 -7.80
CA PRO A 69 -8.49 -7.89 -8.45
C PRO A 69 -9.00 -9.25 -7.93
N ASN A 70 -8.14 -10.02 -7.26
CA ASN A 70 -8.44 -11.39 -6.83
C ASN A 70 -8.85 -11.50 -5.35
N LEU A 71 -9.09 -10.38 -4.66
CA LEU A 71 -9.48 -10.36 -3.23
C LEU A 71 -10.97 -10.68 -2.99
N GLY A 72 -11.43 -11.80 -3.52
CA GLY A 72 -12.82 -12.24 -3.39
C GLY A 72 -13.12 -12.93 -2.06
N ASP A 73 -12.15 -13.61 -1.45
CA ASP A 73 -12.34 -14.31 -0.18
C ASP A 73 -11.90 -13.46 1.03
N PRO A 74 -12.61 -13.53 2.18
CA PRO A 74 -12.26 -12.73 3.35
C PRO A 74 -10.86 -12.98 3.92
N SER A 75 -10.34 -14.21 3.81
CA SER A 75 -9.04 -14.58 4.37
C SER A 75 -7.88 -14.00 3.57
N SER A 76 -7.93 -14.08 2.23
CA SER A 76 -6.96 -13.44 1.35
C SER A 76 -7.01 -11.93 1.48
N ARG A 77 -8.20 -11.36 1.64
CA ARG A 77 -8.39 -9.94 1.88
C ARG A 77 -7.70 -9.46 3.16
N LEU A 78 -7.87 -10.19 4.28
CA LEU A 78 -7.19 -9.87 5.54
C LEU A 78 -5.66 -10.02 5.41
N ARG A 79 -5.19 -11.09 4.76
CA ARG A 79 -3.76 -11.29 4.52
C ARG A 79 -3.16 -10.17 3.67
N TRP A 80 -3.85 -9.77 2.61
CA TRP A 80 -3.43 -8.67 1.76
C TRP A 80 -3.34 -7.36 2.55
N ALA A 81 -4.32 -7.09 3.43
CA ALA A 81 -4.28 -5.93 4.33
C ALA A 81 -3.11 -6.01 5.33
N GLU A 82 -2.82 -7.19 5.90
CA GLU A 82 -1.64 -7.41 6.75
C GLU A 82 -0.32 -7.17 6.03
N ASP A 83 -0.20 -7.61 4.77
CA ASP A 83 0.99 -7.38 3.95
C ASP A 83 1.19 -5.88 3.71
N ALA A 84 0.13 -5.16 3.36
CA ALA A 84 0.17 -3.70 3.21
C ALA A 84 0.54 -2.98 4.53
N LEU A 85 0.00 -3.43 5.66
CA LEU A 85 0.35 -2.92 6.99
C LEU A 85 1.81 -3.19 7.35
N THR A 86 2.31 -4.37 6.98
CA THR A 86 3.71 -4.76 7.22
C THR A 86 4.66 -3.87 6.44
N ILE A 87 4.36 -3.58 5.17
CA ILE A 87 5.13 -2.62 4.37
C ILE A 87 5.14 -1.25 5.05
N ARG A 88 3.98 -0.76 5.49
CA ARG A 88 3.84 0.52 6.20
C ARG A 88 4.71 0.60 7.46
N CYS A 89 4.74 -0.46 8.27
CA CYS A 89 5.50 -0.50 9.51
C CYS A 89 7.02 -0.63 9.29
N ARG A 90 7.44 -1.09 8.11
CA ARG A 90 8.86 -1.25 7.74
C ARG A 90 9.45 -0.05 7.03
N LEU A 91 8.60 0.78 6.41
CA LEU A 91 8.92 2.17 6.01
C LEU A 91 9.23 3.02 7.24
#